data_AF-A0A8B9FWF0-F1
#
_entry.id   AF-A0A8B9FWF0-F1
#
_cell.length_a   1.000
_cell.length_b   1.000
_cell.length_c   1.000
_cell.angle_alpha   90.00
_cell.angle_beta   90.00
_cell.angle_gamma   90.00
#
_symmetry.space_group_name_H-M   'P 1'
#
loop_
_entity.id
_entity.type
_entity.pdbx_description
1 polymer ?
#
loop_
_entity_poly.entity_id
_entity_poly.type
_entity_poly.pdbx_seq_one_letter_code
_entity_poly.pdbx_strand_id
1 'polypeptide(L)'
;MMAAAPIQQNGTHTGVPIDLDPPDSRKRPLEAPPEAGSTKRTNTGEDGQYFLKVLIPSYAAGSIIGKGGQTIVQLQKETGATIKLSKSKDFYPGRCKN
;
A
#
# COMPACT_ATOMS: atom_id res chain seq x y z
N MET A 1 -50.59 -36.57 -29.28
CA MET A 1 -50.18 -37.95 -28.95
C MET A 1 -48.73 -37.88 -28.50
N MET A 2 -48.51 -37.99 -27.18
CA MET A 2 -47.83 -39.13 -26.51
C MET A 2 -46.35 -39.26 -26.93
N ALA A 3 -45.37 -39.47 -26.08
CA ALA A 3 -45.13 -39.39 -24.64
C ALA A 3 -43.60 -39.64 -24.53
N ALA A 4 -42.86 -38.85 -23.75
CA ALA A 4 -41.48 -39.20 -23.40
C ALA A 4 -41.44 -39.58 -21.92
N ALA A 5 -40.92 -40.78 -21.67
CA ALA A 5 -40.90 -41.52 -20.41
C ALA A 5 -39.96 -40.89 -19.34
N PRO A 6 -40.12 -41.25 -18.06
CA PRO A 6 -39.42 -40.61 -16.94
C PRO A 6 -37.98 -41.14 -16.80
N ILE A 7 -37.05 -40.25 -16.46
CA ILE A 7 -35.66 -40.60 -16.15
C ILE A 7 -35.53 -40.66 -14.63
N GLN A 8 -35.30 -41.86 -14.12
CA GLN A 8 -34.98 -42.16 -12.73
C GLN A 8 -33.67 -41.46 -12.33
N GLN A 9 -33.72 -40.50 -11.41
CA GLN A 9 -32.51 -39.98 -10.77
C GLN A 9 -32.20 -40.85 -9.55
N ASN A 10 -31.21 -41.74 -9.72
CA ASN A 10 -30.60 -42.49 -8.63
C ASN A 10 -29.79 -41.53 -7.73
N GLY A 11 -29.93 -41.74 -6.42
CA GLY A 11 -29.43 -40.85 -5.39
C GLY A 11 -27.92 -40.67 -5.37
N THR A 12 -27.50 -39.52 -4.84
CA THR A 12 -26.15 -39.35 -4.31
C THR A 12 -26.30 -38.97 -2.83
N HIS A 13 -25.96 -39.93 -2.00
CA HIS A 13 -25.65 -39.78 -0.59
C HIS A 13 -24.73 -38.58 -0.39
N THR A 14 -25.06 -37.71 0.56
CA THR A 14 -24.21 -36.61 1.01
C THR A 14 -22.99 -37.19 1.74
N GLY A 15 -21.99 -37.61 0.98
CA GLY A 15 -20.65 -37.92 1.46
C GLY A 15 -19.80 -36.66 1.44
N VAL A 16 -19.86 -35.85 2.50
CA VAL A 16 -18.85 -34.81 2.73
C VAL A 16 -17.53 -35.50 3.13
N PRO A 17 -16.41 -35.21 2.46
CA PRO A 17 -15.11 -35.69 2.87
C PRO A 17 -14.70 -35.05 4.20
N ILE A 18 -14.26 -35.90 5.11
CA ILE A 18 -13.46 -35.59 6.29
C ILE A 18 -12.19 -34.85 5.84
N ASP A 19 -12.20 -33.52 5.93
CA ASP A 19 -10.98 -32.72 5.86
C ASP A 19 -10.45 -32.57 7.28
N LEU A 20 -9.19 -32.99 7.44
CA LEU A 20 -8.47 -33.15 8.69
C LEU A 20 -8.40 -31.84 9.47
N ASP A 21 -8.54 -31.93 10.80
CA ASP A 21 -8.35 -30.82 11.74
C ASP A 21 -7.08 -29.98 11.44
N PRO A 22 -7.15 -28.65 11.55
CA PRO A 22 -5.98 -27.79 11.49
C PRO A 22 -5.07 -28.11 12.69
N PRO A 23 -3.74 -28.21 12.51
CA PRO A 23 -2.86 -28.36 13.66
C PRO A 23 -2.83 -27.04 14.45
N ASP A 24 -3.65 -26.98 15.50
CA ASP A 24 -3.31 -26.15 16.66
C ASP A 24 -2.09 -26.78 17.31
N SER A 25 -0.93 -26.26 16.92
CA SER A 25 0.32 -26.52 17.61
C SER A 25 0.94 -25.21 18.05
N ARG A 26 0.52 -24.83 19.27
CA ARG A 26 1.40 -24.41 20.36
C ARG A 26 2.00 -23.01 20.23
N LYS A 27 1.50 -22.15 21.12
CA LYS A 27 2.26 -21.17 21.91
C LYS A 27 3.54 -20.67 21.23
N ARG A 28 3.52 -19.44 20.69
CA ARG A 28 4.72 -18.62 20.48
C ARG A 28 5.59 -18.69 21.76
N PRO A 29 6.77 -19.35 21.75
CA PRO A 29 7.67 -19.28 22.90
C PRO A 29 8.10 -17.83 23.07
N LEU A 30 7.93 -17.36 24.31
CA LEU A 30 8.48 -16.10 24.80
C LEU A 30 10.02 -16.24 24.84
N GLU A 31 10.71 -15.12 24.56
CA GLU A 31 12.15 -14.86 24.69
C GLU A 31 13.06 -15.16 23.48
N ALA A 32 13.17 -14.15 22.61
CA ALA A 32 14.44 -13.73 22.01
C ALA A 32 14.51 -12.19 22.14
N PRO A 33 15.69 -11.60 22.41
CA PRO A 33 15.84 -10.21 22.88
C PRO A 33 15.24 -9.20 21.89
N PRO A 34 14.81 -8.00 22.35
CA PRO A 34 14.35 -6.94 21.47
C PRO A 34 15.57 -6.34 20.75
N GLU A 35 16.13 -7.07 19.78
CA GLU A 35 16.86 -6.45 18.70
C GLU A 35 15.84 -5.55 18.01
N ALA A 36 16.04 -4.24 18.13
CA ALA A 36 15.19 -3.19 17.59
C ALA A 36 15.17 -3.27 16.05
N GLY A 37 14.47 -4.27 15.52
CA GLY A 37 14.12 -4.41 14.13
C GLY A 37 13.10 -3.36 13.80
N SER A 38 13.58 -2.17 13.46
CA SER A 38 12.83 -1.08 12.86
C SER A 38 11.89 -1.66 11.80
N THR A 39 10.58 -1.73 12.09
CA THR A 39 9.54 -2.08 11.12
C THR A 39 9.32 -0.94 10.11
N LYS A 40 10.38 -0.23 9.74
CA LYS A 40 10.43 0.57 8.53
C LYS A 40 10.59 -0.43 7.39
N ARG A 41 9.49 -0.76 6.71
CA ARG A 41 9.57 -1.15 5.29
C ARG A 41 10.25 0.00 4.57
N THR A 42 11.58 -0.01 4.52
CA THR A 42 12.33 0.82 3.60
C THR A 42 12.01 0.26 2.22
N ASN A 43 11.32 1.07 1.40
CA ASN A 43 11.25 0.87 -0.04
C ASN A 43 12.68 1.06 -0.59
N THR A 44 13.56 0.09 -0.35
CA THR A 44 14.81 -0.04 -1.08
C THR A 44 14.45 -0.74 -2.39
N GLY A 45 14.00 0.06 -3.36
CA GLY A 45 14.01 -0.35 -4.75
C GLY A 45 15.44 -0.69 -5.14
N GLU A 46 15.58 -1.72 -5.95
CA GLU A 46 16.84 -2.40 -6.27
C GLU A 46 17.86 -1.48 -6.98
N ASP A 47 17.44 -0.26 -7.34
CA ASP A 47 18.20 0.80 -8.00
C ASP A 47 18.66 1.97 -7.08
N GLY A 48 18.54 1.83 -5.75
CA GLY A 48 19.07 2.83 -4.80
C GLY A 48 18.36 4.19 -4.79
N GLN A 49 17.20 4.31 -5.43
CA GLN A 49 16.38 5.53 -5.40
C GLN A 49 15.34 5.50 -4.28
N TYR A 50 15.29 6.58 -3.51
CA TYR A 50 14.37 6.75 -2.39
C TYR A 50 13.28 7.77 -2.72
N PHE A 51 12.05 7.50 -2.26
CA PHE A 51 10.94 8.43 -2.39
C PHE A 51 10.60 9.06 -1.04
N LEU A 52 10.49 10.39 -1.03
CA LEU A 52 10.06 11.18 0.11
C LEU A 52 8.81 11.99 -0.26
N LYS A 53 7.77 11.90 0.57
CA LYS A 53 6.56 12.74 0.47
C LYS A 53 6.45 13.58 1.73
N VAL A 54 6.36 14.91 1.56
CA VAL A 54 6.26 15.87 2.67
C VAL A 54 5.03 16.75 2.46
N LEU A 55 4.35 17.09 3.56
CA LEU A 55 3.21 17.98 3.55
C LEU A 55 3.71 19.42 3.68
N ILE A 56 3.30 20.27 2.74
CA ILE A 56 3.73 21.67 2.65
C ILE A 56 2.53 22.58 2.94
N PRO A 57 2.63 23.53 3.88
CA PRO A 57 1.63 24.58 4.05
C PRO A 57 1.51 25.44 2.79
N SER A 58 0.29 25.85 2.41
CA SER A 58 0.03 26.59 1.18
C SER A 58 0.87 27.87 1.05
N TYR A 59 1.08 28.60 2.15
CA TYR A 59 1.84 29.85 2.17
C TYR A 59 3.34 29.62 1.87
N ALA A 60 3.89 28.44 2.17
CA ALA A 60 5.30 28.14 1.99
C ALA A 60 5.64 27.66 0.57
N ALA A 61 4.64 27.16 -0.17
CA ALA A 61 4.85 26.59 -1.50
C ALA A 61 5.48 27.61 -2.48
N GLY A 62 5.06 28.87 -2.43
CA GLY A 62 5.59 29.93 -3.30
C GLY A 62 7.09 30.16 -3.11
N SER A 63 7.56 30.16 -1.85
CA SER A 63 8.98 30.35 -1.52
C SER A 63 9.84 29.16 -1.95
N ILE A 64 9.31 27.94 -1.91
CA ILE A 64 10.00 26.72 -2.36
C ILE A 64 10.13 26.71 -3.89
N ILE A 65 9.07 27.09 -4.61
CA ILE A 65 9.07 27.14 -6.08
C ILE A 65 9.97 28.27 -6.59
N GLY A 66 9.86 29.45 -5.98
CA GLY A 66 10.55 30.66 -6.39
C GLY A 66 9.92 31.34 -7.61
N LYS A 67 10.32 32.59 -7.89
CA LYS A 67 9.81 33.36 -9.03
C LYS A 67 10.18 32.68 -10.35
N GLY A 68 9.17 32.31 -11.12
CA GLY A 68 9.35 31.59 -12.39
C GLY A 68 9.91 30.17 -12.24
N GLY A 69 9.87 29.58 -11.03
CA GLY A 69 10.40 28.24 -10.79
C GLY A 69 11.92 28.16 -10.63
N GLN A 70 12.63 29.29 -10.56
CA GLN A 70 14.09 29.30 -10.51
C GLN A 70 14.66 28.55 -9.30
N THR A 71 14.05 28.70 -8.12
CA THR A 71 14.53 28.09 -6.88
C THR A 71 14.38 26.56 -6.91
N ILE A 72 13.22 26.04 -7.30
CA ILE A 72 13.01 24.58 -7.38
C ILE A 72 13.83 23.93 -8.50
N VAL A 73 14.10 24.63 -9.59
CA VAL A 73 14.99 24.14 -10.66
C VAL A 73 16.43 24.06 -10.17
N GLN A 74 16.91 25.10 -9.48
CA GLN A 74 18.25 25.10 -8.89
C GLN A 74 18.40 23.97 -7.87
N LEU A 75 17.42 23.80 -6.97
CA LEU A 75 17.45 22.74 -5.96
C LEU A 75 17.51 21.33 -6.57
N GLN A 76 16.75 21.09 -7.65
CA GLN A 76 16.81 19.82 -8.38
C GLN A 76 18.19 19.60 -9.04
N LYS A 77 18.78 20.65 -9.60
CA LYS A 77 20.11 20.58 -10.23
C LYS A 77 21.22 20.30 -9.20
N GLU A 78 21.17 20.94 -8.05
CA GLU A 78 22.17 20.79 -6.98
C GLU A 78 22.10 19.42 -6.31
N THR A 79 20.88 18.92 -6.08
CA THR A 79 20.67 17.65 -5.36
C THR A 79 20.61 16.43 -6.28
N GLY A 80 20.37 16.63 -7.58
CA GLY A 80 20.03 15.55 -8.52
C GLY A 80 18.66 14.91 -8.26
N ALA A 81 17.89 15.40 -7.27
CA ALA A 81 16.58 14.87 -6.95
C ALA A 81 15.52 15.40 -7.91
N THR A 82 14.51 14.58 -8.19
CA THR A 82 13.30 15.04 -8.87
C THR A 82 12.31 15.56 -7.84
N ILE A 83 11.91 16.83 -7.95
CA ILE A 83 11.02 17.48 -6.98
C ILE A 83 9.71 17.88 -7.68
N LYS A 84 8.58 17.41 -7.15
CA LYS A 84 7.24 17.73 -7.65
C LYS A 84 6.35 18.18 -6.50
N LEU A 85 5.62 19.27 -6.72
CA LEU A 85 4.58 19.76 -5.80
C LEU A 85 3.20 19.52 -6.42
N SER A 86 2.22 19.22 -5.57
CA SER A 86 0.81 19.25 -5.95
C SER A 86 0.38 20.66 -6.37
N LYS A 87 -0.65 20.77 -7.21
CA LYS A 87 -1.19 22.10 -7.58
C LYS A 87 -1.82 22.76 -6.35
N SER A 88 -2.02 24.08 -6.41
CA SER A 88 -2.47 24.88 -5.26
C SER A 88 -3.79 24.46 -4.60
N LYS A 89 -4.61 23.63 -5.26
CA LYS A 89 -5.89 23.13 -4.73
C LYS A 89 -5.92 21.60 -4.56
N ASP A 90 -4.80 20.93 -4.83
CA ASP A 90 -4.64 19.48 -4.66
C ASP A 90 -4.04 19.20 -3.28
N PHE A 91 -4.92 19.15 -2.27
CA PHE A 91 -4.54 18.87 -0.90
C PHE A 91 -4.49 17.37 -0.61
N TYR A 92 -3.65 17.00 0.34
CA TYR A 92 -3.66 15.64 0.87
C TYR A 92 -5.02 15.38 1.58
N PRO A 93 -5.66 14.22 1.36
CA PRO A 93 -6.97 13.93 1.92
C PRO A 93 -6.99 14.03 3.46
N GLY A 94 -8.12 14.46 4.01
CA GLY A 94 -8.30 14.63 5.47
C GLY A 94 -7.62 15.86 6.07
N ARG A 95 -7.13 16.80 5.24
CA ARG A 95 -6.56 18.08 5.70
C ARG A 95 -7.57 19.22 5.57
N CYS A 96 -7.69 20.02 6.63
CA CYS A 96 -8.55 21.21 6.66
C CYS A 96 -8.03 22.26 5.68
N LYS A 97 -8.94 22.91 4.95
CA LYS A 97 -8.65 24.11 4.15
C LYS A 97 -8.78 25.32 5.08
N ASN A 98 -7.71 26.09 5.24
CA ASN A 98 -7.72 27.35 6.00
C ASN A 98 -8.03 28.52 5.07
#